data_AF-A0A517R367-F1
#
_entry.id   AF-A0A517R367-F1
#
_cell.length_a   1.000
_cell.length_b   1.000
_cell.length_c   1.000
_cell.angle_alpha   90.00
_cell.angle_beta   90.00
_cell.angle_gamma   90.00
#
_symmetry.space_group_name_H-M   'P 1'
#
loop_
_entity.id
_entity.type
_entity.pdbx_description
1 polymer ?
#
loop_
_entity_poly.entity_id
_entity_poly.type
_entity_poly.pdbx_seq_one_letter_code
_entity_poly.pdbx_strand_id
1 'polypeptide(L)'
;MKLPLPILAFVLLIPAVGCGGRPEPKIDVDIAEPLSVERWRELPPNVQTEPLTLAKLRADNPALADDQGWKEFAATNLPDDTTDGGN
;
A
#
# COMPACT_ATOMS: atom_id res chain seq x y z
N MET A 1 -43.63 23.22 44.75
CA MET A 1 -42.73 22.13 44.30
C MET A 1 -43.43 21.48 43.11
N LYS A 2 -42.91 21.32 41.90
CA LYS A 2 -41.54 21.20 41.39
C LYS A 2 -41.65 21.43 39.87
N LEU A 3 -40.93 22.42 39.31
CA LEU A 3 -40.84 22.62 37.85
C LEU A 3 -39.94 21.55 37.23
N PRO A 4 -40.34 20.85 36.15
CA PRO A 4 -39.41 20.18 35.26
C PRO A 4 -39.00 21.12 34.12
N LEU A 5 -37.89 21.83 34.32
CA LEU A 5 -37.10 22.44 33.24
C LEU A 5 -36.42 21.30 32.43
N PRO A 6 -36.01 21.56 31.18
CA PRO A 6 -36.35 20.79 30.00
C PRO A 6 -35.04 20.24 29.38
N ILE A 7 -35.04 19.95 28.08
CA ILE A 7 -33.82 19.69 27.29
C ILE A 7 -33.29 18.26 27.46
N LEU A 8 -34.06 17.31 26.91
CA LEU A 8 -33.44 16.12 26.31
C LEU A 8 -33.38 16.34 24.78
N ALA A 9 -32.71 17.42 24.39
CA ALA A 9 -32.20 17.57 23.04
C ALA A 9 -30.85 16.87 23.00
N PHE A 10 -30.83 15.61 22.60
CA PHE A 10 -29.62 15.00 22.04
C PHE A 10 -29.96 14.39 20.69
N VAL A 11 -29.94 15.29 19.71
CA VAL A 11 -29.75 14.99 18.30
C VAL A 11 -28.43 14.24 18.14
N LEU A 12 -28.45 13.11 17.42
CA LEU A 12 -27.39 12.58 16.55
C LEU A 12 -27.97 11.28 15.95
N LEU A 13 -28.77 11.33 14.87
CA LEU A 13 -28.34 11.49 13.47
C LEU A 13 -27.15 10.60 13.07
N ILE A 14 -27.51 9.36 12.65
CA ILE A 14 -27.02 8.55 11.50
C ILE A 14 -25.52 8.15 11.43
N PRO A 15 -25.08 7.32 10.45
CA PRO A 15 -25.59 6.06 9.89
C PRO A 15 -24.58 4.90 10.05
N ALA A 16 -25.01 3.71 9.64
CA ALA A 16 -24.20 2.65 9.00
C ALA A 16 -22.69 2.72 9.24
N VAL A 17 -22.21 1.87 10.15
CA VAL A 17 -20.83 1.40 10.12
C VAL A 17 -20.64 0.74 8.75
N GLY A 18 -20.15 1.53 7.80
CA GLY A 18 -19.67 1.02 6.53
C GLY A 18 -18.65 -0.06 6.80
N CYS A 19 -18.52 -1.00 5.86
CA CYS A 19 -17.32 -1.79 5.69
C CYS A 19 -16.12 -0.87 5.93
N GLY A 20 -15.52 -0.99 7.12
CA GLY A 20 -14.39 -0.19 7.51
C GLY A 20 -13.28 -0.56 6.55
N GLY A 21 -13.09 0.30 5.56
CA GLY A 21 -11.93 0.31 4.70
C GLY A 21 -10.75 0.12 5.63
N ARG A 22 -10.14 -1.07 5.51
CA ARG A 22 -8.91 -1.41 6.18
C ARG A 22 -8.00 -0.20 5.93
N PRO A 23 -7.44 0.44 6.97
CA PRO A 23 -6.53 1.55 6.74
C PRO A 23 -5.46 1.01 5.80
N GLU A 24 -5.48 1.48 4.55
CA GLU A 24 -4.40 1.20 3.62
C GLU A 24 -3.17 1.74 4.33
N PRO A 25 -2.21 0.88 4.71
CA PRO A 25 -1.00 1.39 5.30
C PRO A 25 -0.39 2.27 4.21
N LYS A 26 -0.41 3.58 4.44
CA LYS A 26 0.53 4.48 3.77
C LYS A 26 1.90 4.00 4.22
N ILE A 27 2.48 3.11 3.43
CA ILE A 27 3.88 2.81 3.56
C ILE A 27 4.58 3.95 2.84
N ASP A 28 4.92 4.97 3.62
CA ASP A 28 6.03 5.85 3.26
C ASP A 28 7.25 4.93 3.19
N VAL A 29 7.67 4.57 1.97
CA VAL A 29 8.95 3.91 1.76
C VAL A 29 10.00 4.96 2.09
N ASP A 30 10.44 4.97 3.35
CA ASP A 30 11.45 5.89 3.82
C ASP A 30 12.71 5.66 2.97
N ILE A 31 13.05 6.66 2.17
CA ILE A 31 14.15 6.55 1.20
C ILE A 31 15.49 6.37 1.93
N ALA A 32 15.58 6.69 3.22
CA ALA A 32 16.78 6.57 4.02
C ALA A 32 17.14 5.13 4.42
N GLU A 33 16.18 4.19 4.49
CA GLU A 33 16.46 2.81 4.87
C GLU A 33 16.67 1.91 3.64
N PRO A 34 17.66 0.99 3.65
CA PRO A 34 17.88 0.08 2.53
C PRO A 34 16.68 -0.85 2.33
N LEU A 35 16.16 -0.94 1.09
CA LEU A 35 15.02 -1.79 0.77
C LEU A 35 15.51 -3.18 0.34
N SER A 36 15.37 -4.20 1.20
CA SER A 36 15.66 -5.60 0.85
C SER A 36 14.49 -6.26 0.11
N VAL A 37 14.76 -7.36 -0.59
CA VAL A 37 13.72 -8.17 -1.26
C VAL A 37 12.67 -8.69 -0.26
N GLU A 38 13.10 -9.09 0.94
CA GLU A 38 12.18 -9.56 1.99
C GLU A 38 11.23 -8.44 2.42
N ARG A 39 11.77 -7.23 2.67
CA ARG A 39 10.95 -6.07 3.02
C ARG A 39 10.03 -5.65 1.88
N TRP A 40 10.51 -5.70 0.64
CA TRP A 40 9.69 -5.42 -0.53
C TRP A 40 8.48 -6.37 -0.63
N ARG A 41 8.63 -7.66 -0.31
CA ARG A 41 7.52 -8.62 -0.30
C ARG A 41 6.45 -8.33 0.76
N GLU A 42 6.82 -7.65 1.84
CA GLU A 42 5.89 -7.23 2.89
C GLU A 42 5.09 -5.97 2.50
N LEU A 43 5.51 -5.25 1.45
CA LEU A 43 4.82 -4.05 0.99
C LEU A 43 3.45 -4.39 0.37
N PRO A 44 2.49 -3.45 0.35
CA PRO A 44 1.27 -3.59 -0.41
C PRO A 44 1.56 -3.81 -1.91
N PRO A 45 0.78 -4.66 -2.61
CA PRO A 45 1.02 -4.96 -4.03
C PRO A 45 1.11 -3.73 -4.94
N ASN A 46 0.33 -2.69 -4.65
CA ASN A 46 0.37 -1.43 -5.38
C ASN A 46 1.68 -0.64 -5.15
N VAL A 47 2.30 -0.78 -3.98
CA VAL A 47 3.59 -0.14 -3.65
C VAL A 47 4.76 -0.96 -4.20
N GLN A 48 4.62 -2.30 -4.21
CA GLN A 48 5.62 -3.22 -4.76
C GLN A 48 5.98 -2.92 -6.22
N THR A 49 4.97 -2.53 -7.01
CA THR A 49 5.13 -2.22 -8.44
C THR A 49 5.40 -0.75 -8.71
N GLU A 50 5.46 0.11 -7.68
CA GLU A 50 5.76 1.52 -7.90
C GLU A 50 7.17 1.71 -8.46
N PRO A 51 7.35 2.58 -9.48
CA PRO A 51 8.64 2.78 -10.11
C PRO A 51 9.75 3.18 -9.13
N LEU A 52 9.43 4.00 -8.13
CA LEU A 52 10.40 4.44 -7.12
C LEU A 52 10.81 3.30 -6.18
N THR A 53 9.84 2.47 -5.77
CA THR A 53 10.10 1.28 -4.96
C THR A 53 10.99 0.29 -5.71
N LEU A 54 10.68 0.01 -6.98
CA LEU A 54 11.46 -0.89 -7.83
C LEU A 54 12.86 -0.33 -8.11
N ALA A 55 12.99 0.97 -8.37
CA ALA A 55 14.28 1.62 -8.57
C ALA A 55 15.15 1.56 -7.30
N LYS A 56 14.55 1.79 -6.13
CA LYS A 56 15.23 1.68 -4.84
C LYS A 56 15.63 0.24 -4.54
N LEU A 57 14.74 -0.73 -4.78
CA LEU A 57 15.04 -2.15 -4.64
C LEU A 57 16.22 -2.56 -5.53
N ARG A 58 16.25 -2.10 -6.79
CA ARG A 58 17.34 -2.37 -7.73
C ARG A 58 18.66 -1.71 -7.29
N ALA A 59 18.60 -0.49 -6.77
CA ALA A 59 19.77 0.23 -6.28
C ALA A 59 20.37 -0.38 -5.00
N ASP A 60 19.51 -0.82 -4.07
CA ASP A 60 19.92 -1.31 -2.75
C ASP A 60 20.34 -2.80 -2.79
N ASN A 61 20.04 -3.54 -3.88
CA ASN A 61 20.34 -4.96 -4.01
C ASN A 61 21.26 -5.21 -5.24
N PRO A 62 22.56 -5.50 -5.05
CA PRO A 62 23.50 -5.65 -6.16
C PRO A 62 23.18 -6.82 -7.09
N ALA A 63 22.52 -7.87 -6.59
CA ALA A 63 22.04 -8.99 -7.41
C ALA A 63 20.94 -8.59 -8.40
N LEU A 64 20.24 -7.49 -8.13
CA LEU A 64 19.19 -6.93 -8.99
C LEU A 64 19.70 -5.78 -9.87
N ALA A 65 20.88 -5.22 -9.55
CA ALA A 65 21.47 -4.13 -10.32
C ALA A 65 21.75 -4.54 -11.77
N ASP A 66 22.21 -5.78 -11.99
CA ASP A 66 22.43 -6.35 -13.32
C ASP A 66 21.12 -6.61 -14.08
N ASP A 67 21.13 -6.42 -15.40
CA ASP A 67 19.95 -6.60 -16.24
C ASP A 67 19.44 -8.05 -16.28
N GLN A 68 20.32 -9.03 -16.16
CA GLN A 68 19.92 -10.44 -16.10
C GLN A 68 19.22 -10.74 -14.76
N GLY A 69 19.83 -10.34 -13.65
CA GLY A 69 19.26 -10.51 -12.32
C GLY A 69 17.92 -9.79 -12.16
N TRP A 70 17.79 -8.58 -12.73
CA TRP A 70 16.52 -7.86 -12.78
C TRP A 70 15.45 -8.59 -13.58
N LYS A 71 15.78 -9.12 -14.76
CA LYS A 71 14.82 -9.86 -15.60
C LYS A 71 14.30 -11.11 -14.90
N GLU A 72 15.18 -11.89 -14.28
CA GLU A 72 14.79 -13.11 -13.54
C GLU A 72 13.90 -12.77 -12.34
N PHE A 73 14.25 -11.71 -11.61
CA PHE A 73 13.43 -11.20 -10.52
C PHE A 73 12.05 -10.75 -11.00
N ALA A 74 12.00 -9.91 -12.04
CA ALA A 74 10.78 -9.35 -12.59
C ALA A 74 9.84 -10.47 -13.10
N ALA A 75 10.36 -11.42 -13.86
CA ALA A 75 9.58 -12.55 -14.39
C ALA A 75 8.99 -13.45 -13.29
N THR A 76 9.63 -13.51 -12.12
CA THR A 76 9.20 -14.38 -11.02
C THR A 76 8.30 -13.66 -10.01
N ASN A 77 8.50 -12.35 -9.80
CA ASN A 77 7.92 -11.63 -8.67
C ASN A 77 6.99 -10.48 -9.06
N LEU A 78 7.10 -9.94 -10.29
CA LEU A 78 6.24 -8.86 -10.75
C LEU A 78 5.09 -9.44 -11.58
N PRO A 79 3.87 -8.87 -11.46
CA PRO A 79 2.79 -9.25 -12.36
C PRO A 79 3.23 -8.94 -13.80
N ASP A 80 2.96 -9.87 -14.70
CA ASP A 80 3.23 -9.71 -16.11
C ASP A 80 2.34 -8.55 -16.62
N ASP A 81 2.92 -7.35 -16.76
CA ASP A 81 2.26 -6.14 -17.30
C ASP A 81 1.83 -6.31 -18.78
N THR A 82 1.98 -7.52 -19.30
CA THR A 82 1.62 -7.98 -20.63
C THR A 82 0.14 -8.36 -20.75
N THR A 83 -0.72 -7.95 -19.81
CA THR A 83 -2.19 -8.06 -19.95
C THR A 83 -2.83 -6.67 -20.08
N ASP A 84 -2.41 -5.90 -21.07
CA ASP A 84 -3.28 -4.90 -21.72
C ASP A 84 -2.91 -4.80 -23.20
N GLY A 85 -3.76 -5.36 -24.07
CA GLY A 85 -3.61 -5.24 -25.52
C GLY A 85 -3.87 -6.52 -26.30
N GLY A 86 -5.07 -7.11 -26.22
CA GLY A 86 -5.46 -8.13 -27.19
C GLY A 86 -6.77 -8.86 -26.95
N ASN A 87 -7.90 -8.17 -27.12
CA ASN A 87 -8.96 -8.45 -28.13
C ASN A 87 -10.32 -7.89 -27.68
#